data_AF-A0A656K1P9-F1
#
_entry.id   AF-A0A656K1P9-F1
#
_cell.length_a   1.000
_cell.length_b   1.000
_cell.length_c   1.000
_cell.angle_alpha   90.00
_cell.angle_beta   90.00
_cell.angle_gamma   90.00
#
_symmetry.space_group_name_H-M   'P 1'
#
loop_
_entity.id
_entity.type
_entity.pdbx_description
1 polymer ?
#
loop_
_entity_poly.entity_id
_entity_poly.type
_entity_poly.pdbx_seq_one_letter_code
_entity_poly.pdbx_strand_id
1 'polypeptide(L)'
;MENLDALVSQALEAVQSAEDINALEQIRVHYLGKKGELTQVMKTLGNLPAEERPHVGALINVAKERVTEVLNARKASFEQAELTARLAAECIDVTLPGRGQTSGGLHPITRTLERIEQFFTHIGYGIAEGPEVEDDYHNFEALNIPGHHPARSMHDTFYFNANMLLRTHTSPVQVRTMESQQPPIRIVCPG
;
A
#
# COMPACT_ATOMS: atom_id res chain seq x y z
N MET A 1 -12.92 -10.81 60.87
CA MET A 1 -11.78 -10.76 59.92
C MET A 1 -11.58 -12.09 59.22
N GLU A 2 -11.54 -13.24 59.92
CA GLU A 2 -11.37 -14.58 59.32
C GLU A 2 -12.29 -14.90 58.13
N ASN A 3 -13.52 -14.39 58.12
CA ASN A 3 -14.47 -14.63 57.03
C ASN A 3 -14.10 -13.87 55.74
N LEU A 4 -13.51 -12.67 55.82
CA LEU A 4 -13.16 -11.86 54.64
C LEU A 4 -11.97 -12.46 53.88
N ASP A 5 -10.94 -12.92 54.60
CA ASP A 5 -9.75 -13.53 53.98
C ASP A 5 -10.08 -14.88 53.32
N ALA A 6 -10.99 -15.66 53.93
CA ALA A 6 -11.50 -16.89 53.34
C ALA A 6 -12.27 -16.61 52.04
N LEU A 7 -13.11 -15.56 52.03
CA LEU A 7 -13.92 -15.18 50.88
C LEU A 7 -13.08 -14.64 49.71
N VAL A 8 -12.04 -13.86 50.01
CA VAL A 8 -11.04 -13.44 49.01
C VAL A 8 -10.30 -14.66 48.45
N SER A 9 -9.87 -15.60 49.30
CA SER A 9 -9.15 -16.80 48.85
C SER A 9 -10.02 -17.68 47.94
N GLN A 10 -11.29 -17.90 48.30
CA GLN A 10 -12.26 -18.61 47.46
C GLN A 10 -12.52 -17.90 46.13
N ALA A 11 -12.66 -16.57 46.15
CA ALA A 11 -12.82 -15.80 44.92
C ALA A 11 -11.60 -15.93 44.01
N LEU A 12 -10.38 -15.89 44.56
CA LEU A 12 -9.15 -16.05 43.80
C LEU A 12 -9.04 -17.46 43.18
N GLU A 13 -9.37 -18.51 43.93
CA GLU A 13 -9.40 -19.89 43.42
C GLU A 13 -10.48 -20.09 42.34
N ALA A 14 -11.66 -19.48 42.51
CA ALA A 14 -12.73 -19.52 41.52
C ALA A 14 -12.29 -18.84 40.21
N VAL A 15 -11.63 -17.67 40.29
CA VAL A 15 -11.10 -16.98 39.11
C VAL A 15 -10.02 -17.81 38.40
N GLN A 16 -9.17 -18.49 39.16
CA GLN A 16 -8.12 -19.34 38.61
C GLN A 16 -8.68 -20.59 37.92
N SER A 17 -9.76 -21.16 38.46
CA SER A 17 -10.44 -22.34 37.91
C SER A 17 -11.44 -22.02 36.79
N ALA A 18 -11.73 -20.75 36.52
CA ALA A 18 -12.56 -20.34 35.39
C ALA A 18 -11.94 -20.84 34.07
N GLU A 19 -12.76 -21.50 33.25
CA GLU A 19 -12.35 -22.11 31.96
C GLU A 19 -12.69 -21.22 30.75
N ASP A 20 -13.68 -20.33 30.89
CA ASP A 20 -14.11 -19.43 29.82
C ASP A 20 -14.57 -18.05 30.36
N ILE A 21 -14.85 -17.14 29.43
CA ILE A 21 -15.24 -15.77 29.76
C ILE A 21 -16.65 -15.68 30.39
N ASN A 22 -17.53 -16.65 30.11
CA ASN A 22 -18.88 -16.70 30.70
C ASN A 22 -18.81 -17.16 32.16
N ALA A 23 -18.00 -18.17 32.47
CA ALA A 23 -17.70 -18.62 33.81
C ALA A 23 -17.06 -17.50 34.63
N LEU A 24 -16.12 -16.77 34.04
CA LEU A 24 -15.50 -15.61 34.69
C LEU A 24 -16.51 -14.49 35.01
N GLU A 25 -17.47 -14.24 34.11
CA GLU A 25 -18.54 -13.27 34.33
C GLU A 25 -19.52 -13.72 35.43
N GLN A 26 -19.83 -15.01 35.50
CA GLN A 26 -20.63 -15.57 36.60
C GLN A 26 -19.92 -15.38 37.94
N ILE A 27 -18.61 -15.63 38.02
CA ILE A 27 -17.78 -15.40 39.21
C ILE A 27 -17.79 -13.92 39.60
N ARG A 28 -17.65 -13.01 38.62
CA ARG A 28 -17.73 -11.55 38.85
C ARG A 28 -19.07 -11.15 39.45
N VAL A 29 -20.18 -11.67 38.92
CA VAL A 29 -21.53 -11.38 39.44
C VAL A 29 -21.71 -11.95 40.85
N HIS A 30 -21.22 -13.16 41.11
CA HIS A 30 -21.34 -13.84 42.40
C HIS A 30 -20.59 -13.11 43.53
N TYR A 31 -19.37 -12.64 43.29
CA TYR A 31 -18.57 -11.98 44.33
C TYR A 31 -18.74 -10.45 44.36
N LEU A 32 -18.78 -9.78 43.20
CA LEU A 32 -18.76 -8.31 43.08
C LEU A 32 -20.10 -7.68 42.66
N GLY A 33 -21.11 -8.50 42.33
CA GLY A 33 -22.42 -8.00 41.89
C GLY A 33 -23.19 -7.22 42.97
N LYS A 34 -24.35 -6.64 42.60
CA LYS A 34 -25.20 -5.87 43.53
C LYS A 34 -25.69 -6.67 44.75
N LYS A 35 -25.81 -7.99 44.59
CA LYS A 35 -26.13 -8.97 45.65
C LYS A 35 -24.94 -9.89 45.96
N GLY A 36 -23.75 -9.60 45.44
CA GLY A 36 -22.58 -10.45 45.59
C GLY A 36 -22.03 -10.44 47.00
N GLU A 37 -21.28 -11.48 47.34
CA GLU A 37 -20.85 -11.74 48.71
C GLU A 37 -20.02 -10.59 49.31
N LEU A 38 -19.06 -10.03 48.57
CA LEU A 38 -18.27 -8.87 49.04
C LEU A 38 -19.12 -7.61 49.19
N THR A 39 -20.13 -7.43 48.34
CA THR A 39 -21.10 -6.32 48.45
C THR A 39 -22.03 -6.49 49.65
N GLN A 40 -22.36 -7.72 50.04
CA GLN A 40 -23.14 -8.00 51.25
C GLN A 40 -22.31 -7.72 52.51
N VAL A 41 -21.04 -8.16 52.55
CA VAL A 41 -20.12 -7.82 53.65
C VAL A 41 -20.00 -6.31 53.80
N MET A 42 -19.91 -5.57 52.69
CA MET A 42 -19.87 -4.11 52.72
C MET A 42 -21.13 -3.46 53.32
N LYS A 43 -22.32 -4.06 53.16
CA LYS A 43 -23.56 -3.55 53.76
C LYS A 43 -23.60 -3.72 55.28
N THR A 44 -22.87 -4.71 55.82
CA THR A 44 -22.82 -4.97 57.27
C THR A 44 -22.04 -3.90 58.04
N LEU A 45 -21.21 -3.09 57.36
CA LEU A 45 -20.50 -1.92 57.95
C LEU A 45 -21.43 -0.90 58.60
N GLY A 46 -22.69 -0.80 58.15
CA GLY A 46 -23.68 0.10 58.74
C GLY A 46 -23.92 -0.18 60.23
N ASN A 47 -23.71 -1.42 60.66
CA ASN A 47 -23.97 -1.88 62.03
C ASN A 47 -22.78 -1.67 62.99
N LEU A 48 -21.61 -1.21 62.50
CA LEU A 48 -20.41 -1.02 63.34
C LEU A 48 -20.37 0.36 64.02
N PRO A 49 -19.65 0.52 65.16
CA PRO A 49 -19.39 1.81 65.78
C PRO A 49 -18.65 2.78 64.85
N ALA A 50 -18.90 4.09 64.99
CA ALA A 50 -18.33 5.10 64.10
C ALA A 50 -16.80 5.11 64.05
N GLU A 51 -16.13 4.73 65.15
CA GLU A 51 -14.67 4.69 65.25
C GLU A 51 -14.03 3.50 64.49
N GLU A 52 -14.73 2.37 64.36
CA GLU A 52 -14.21 1.14 63.70
C GLU A 52 -14.55 1.08 62.20
N ARG A 53 -15.60 1.81 61.77
CA ARG A 53 -16.05 1.85 60.37
C ARG A 53 -14.95 2.20 59.35
N PRO A 54 -14.07 3.20 59.57
CA PRO A 54 -13.03 3.55 58.60
C PRO A 54 -12.02 2.41 58.38
N HIS A 55 -11.60 1.74 59.45
CA HIS A 55 -10.60 0.68 59.40
C HIS A 55 -11.14 -0.57 58.68
N VAL A 56 -12.35 -1.01 59.05
CA VAL A 56 -13.00 -2.18 58.44
C VAL A 56 -13.39 -1.89 56.98
N GLY A 57 -13.80 -0.66 56.67
CA GLY A 57 -14.10 -0.23 55.30
C GLY A 57 -12.87 -0.26 54.39
N ALA A 58 -11.71 0.17 54.88
CA ALA A 58 -10.46 0.10 54.14
C ALA A 58 -10.09 -1.35 53.80
N LEU A 59 -10.19 -2.28 54.76
CA LEU A 59 -9.89 -3.70 54.54
C LEU A 59 -10.81 -4.34 53.48
N ILE A 60 -12.11 -4.02 53.49
CA ILE A 60 -13.07 -4.53 52.49
C ILE A 60 -12.79 -3.94 51.11
N ASN A 61 -12.39 -2.67 51.01
CA ASN A 61 -12.01 -2.06 49.74
C ASN A 61 -10.76 -2.72 49.16
N VAL A 62 -9.73 -2.97 49.98
CA VAL A 62 -8.52 -3.69 49.58
C VAL A 62 -8.85 -5.11 49.09
N ALA A 63 -9.71 -5.83 49.80
CA ALA A 63 -10.19 -7.16 49.39
C ALA A 63 -10.91 -7.11 48.03
N LYS A 64 -11.77 -6.11 47.84
CA LYS A 64 -12.52 -5.90 46.60
C LYS A 64 -11.62 -5.55 45.42
N GLU A 65 -10.64 -4.67 45.63
CA GLU A 65 -9.63 -4.31 44.63
C GLU A 65 -8.84 -5.54 44.21
N ARG A 66 -8.34 -6.33 45.17
CA ARG A 66 -7.59 -7.56 44.89
C ARG A 66 -8.37 -8.56 44.02
N VAL A 67 -9.65 -8.80 44.33
CA VAL A 67 -10.50 -9.70 43.53
C VAL A 67 -10.78 -9.10 42.15
N THR A 68 -10.98 -7.78 42.07
CA THR A 68 -11.22 -7.08 40.79
C THR A 68 -9.98 -7.12 39.89
N GLU A 69 -8.79 -6.93 40.44
CA GLU A 69 -7.53 -7.01 39.71
C GLU A 69 -7.32 -8.40 39.10
N VAL A 70 -7.53 -9.47 39.88
CA VAL A 70 -7.33 -10.84 39.39
C VAL A 70 -8.41 -11.23 38.37
N LEU A 71 -9.65 -10.79 38.54
CA LEU A 71 -10.71 -10.93 37.52
C LEU A 71 -10.33 -10.23 36.21
N ASN A 72 -9.88 -8.98 36.28
CA ASN A 72 -9.50 -8.22 35.10
C ASN A 72 -8.28 -8.84 34.39
N ALA A 73 -7.28 -9.29 35.15
CA ALA A 73 -6.12 -9.97 34.60
C ALA A 73 -6.51 -11.29 33.89
N ARG A 74 -7.38 -12.10 34.52
CA ARG A 74 -7.86 -13.35 33.92
C ARG A 74 -8.70 -13.07 32.67
N LYS A 75 -9.56 -12.05 32.70
CA LYS A 75 -10.36 -11.62 31.55
C LYS A 75 -9.48 -11.22 30.37
N ALA A 76 -8.49 -10.36 30.62
CA ALA A 76 -7.53 -9.95 29.59
C ALA A 76 -6.76 -11.14 29.01
N SER A 77 -6.43 -12.15 29.83
CA SER A 77 -5.76 -13.37 29.33
C SER A 77 -6.64 -14.18 28.36
N PHE A 78 -7.96 -14.27 28.62
CA PHE A 78 -8.89 -14.94 27.72
C PHE A 78 -9.10 -14.16 26.42
N GLU A 79 -9.32 -12.85 26.52
CA GLU A 79 -9.46 -11.98 25.34
C GLU A 79 -8.21 -12.03 24.46
N GLN A 80 -7.02 -12.05 25.06
CA GLN A 80 -5.76 -12.17 24.33
C GLN A 80 -5.60 -13.54 23.66
N ALA A 81 -6.00 -14.63 24.34
CA ALA A 81 -5.94 -15.97 23.78
C ALA A 81 -6.89 -16.12 22.59
N GLU A 82 -8.11 -15.62 22.70
CA GLU A 82 -9.11 -15.61 21.61
C GLU A 82 -8.62 -14.79 20.41
N LEU A 83 -8.09 -13.58 20.65
CA LEU A 83 -7.52 -12.74 19.59
C LEU A 83 -6.36 -13.44 18.89
N THR A 84 -5.45 -14.06 19.65
CA THR A 84 -4.29 -14.76 19.09
C THR A 84 -4.72 -15.97 18.25
N ALA A 85 -5.69 -16.74 18.72
CA ALA A 85 -6.25 -17.86 17.96
C ALA A 85 -6.90 -17.39 16.66
N ARG A 86 -7.65 -16.28 16.70
CA ARG A 86 -8.26 -15.68 15.51
C ARG A 86 -7.22 -15.18 14.51
N LEU A 87 -6.19 -14.47 14.97
CA LEU A 87 -5.09 -14.00 14.12
C LEU A 87 -4.30 -15.16 13.49
N ALA A 88 -4.08 -16.24 14.23
CA ALA A 88 -3.43 -17.44 13.71
C ALA A 88 -4.28 -18.13 12.63
N ALA A 89 -5.60 -18.18 12.81
CA ALA A 89 -6.53 -18.77 11.84
C ALA A 89 -6.69 -17.90 10.57
N GLU A 90 -6.61 -16.58 10.70
CA GLU A 90 -6.69 -15.62 9.59
C GLU A 90 -5.32 -15.32 8.94
N CYS A 91 -4.26 -16.01 9.36
CA CYS A 91 -2.93 -15.85 8.80
C CYS A 91 -2.88 -16.34 7.34
N ILE A 92 -2.35 -15.51 6.45
CA ILE A 92 -2.21 -15.80 5.02
C ILE A 92 -0.75 -15.68 4.59
N ASP A 93 -0.39 -16.36 3.51
CA ASP A 93 0.91 -16.15 2.87
C ASP A 93 0.92 -14.82 2.10
N VAL A 94 1.59 -13.83 2.68
CA VAL A 94 1.74 -12.48 2.12
C VAL A 94 2.70 -12.42 0.93
N THR A 95 3.42 -13.50 0.62
CA THR A 95 4.35 -13.56 -0.52
C THR A 95 3.68 -14.00 -1.82
N LEU A 96 2.42 -14.45 -1.75
CA LEU A 96 1.66 -14.86 -2.92
C LEU A 96 1.48 -13.71 -3.91
N PRO A 97 1.53 -13.98 -5.23
CA PRO A 97 1.25 -12.97 -6.25
C PRO A 97 -0.12 -12.33 -6.04
N GLY A 98 -0.15 -11.00 -5.97
CA GLY A 98 -1.38 -10.23 -5.88
C GLY A 98 -2.25 -10.40 -7.13
N ARG A 99 -3.57 -10.26 -6.97
CA ARG A 99 -4.50 -10.21 -8.10
C ARG A 99 -4.50 -8.80 -8.68
N GLY A 100 -4.22 -8.68 -9.97
CA GLY A 100 -4.17 -7.39 -10.65
C GLY A 100 -3.86 -7.54 -12.13
N GLN A 101 -3.69 -6.41 -12.81
CA GLN A 101 -3.29 -6.36 -14.21
C GLN A 101 -1.77 -6.24 -14.33
N THR A 102 -1.19 -6.92 -15.31
CA THR A 102 0.23 -6.73 -15.66
C THR A 102 0.46 -5.36 -16.29
N SER A 103 1.59 -4.73 -15.98
CA SER A 103 2.00 -3.51 -16.66
C SER A 103 2.21 -3.76 -18.16
N GLY A 104 1.78 -2.79 -18.99
CA GLY A 104 2.14 -2.76 -20.41
C GLY A 104 3.62 -2.43 -20.61
N GLY A 105 4.08 -2.55 -21.86
CA GLY A 105 5.45 -2.21 -22.24
C GLY A 105 5.49 -1.45 -23.56
N LEU A 106 6.52 -0.63 -23.72
CA LEU A 106 6.83 0.04 -24.98
C LEU A 106 7.44 -0.94 -25.98
N HIS A 107 7.15 -0.73 -27.26
CA HIS A 107 7.76 -1.50 -28.34
C HIS A 107 9.29 -1.31 -28.35
N PRO A 108 10.11 -2.33 -28.66
CA PRO A 108 11.57 -2.20 -28.64
C PRO A 108 12.12 -1.08 -29.53
N ILE A 109 11.46 -0.81 -30.66
CA ILE A 109 11.81 0.31 -31.55
C ILE A 109 11.58 1.64 -30.84
N THR A 110 10.42 1.85 -30.21
CA THR A 110 10.12 3.06 -29.43
C THR A 110 11.15 3.27 -28.33
N ARG A 111 11.50 2.22 -27.58
CA ARG A 111 12.53 2.32 -26.53
C ARG A 111 13.90 2.70 -27.06
N THR A 112 14.25 2.22 -28.25
CA THR A 112 15.52 2.53 -28.89
C THR A 112 15.53 3.96 -29.41
N LEU A 113 14.43 4.38 -30.03
CA LEU A 113 14.22 5.73 -30.56
C LEU A 113 14.31 6.77 -29.43
N GLU A 114 13.51 6.60 -28.38
CA GLU A 114 13.51 7.48 -27.19
C GLU A 114 14.90 7.57 -26.56
N ARG A 115 15.64 6.46 -26.49
CA ARG A 115 16.99 6.44 -25.93
C ARG A 115 17.98 7.23 -26.80
N ILE A 116 17.89 7.12 -28.12
CA ILE A 116 18.74 7.87 -29.04
C ILE A 116 18.40 9.36 -28.95
N GLU A 117 17.11 9.71 -29.04
CA GLU A 117 16.62 11.09 -28.89
C GLU A 117 17.06 11.72 -27.57
N GLN A 118 17.01 10.96 -26.48
CA GLN A 118 17.48 11.41 -25.18
C GLN A 118 18.95 11.83 -25.22
N PHE A 119 19.85 11.04 -25.81
CA PHE A 119 21.27 11.43 -25.88
C PHE A 119 21.50 12.74 -26.61
N PHE A 120 20.82 12.95 -27.74
CA PHE A 120 21.00 14.14 -28.56
C PHE A 120 20.35 15.39 -27.96
N THR A 121 19.17 15.25 -27.35
CA THR A 121 18.51 16.37 -26.66
C THR A 121 19.35 16.89 -25.48
N HIS A 122 20.07 16.01 -24.77
CA HIS A 122 20.98 16.41 -23.68
C HIS A 122 22.18 17.25 -24.14
N ILE A 123 22.58 17.13 -25.42
CA ILE A 123 23.66 17.93 -26.01
C ILE A 123 23.13 19.09 -26.88
N GLY A 124 21.85 19.43 -26.75
CA GLY A 124 21.24 20.62 -27.34
C GLY A 124 20.77 20.44 -28.80
N TYR A 125 20.47 19.22 -29.22
CA TYR A 125 19.75 18.96 -30.47
C TYR A 125 18.23 19.01 -30.22
N GLY A 126 17.48 19.61 -31.14
CA GLY A 126 16.03 19.49 -31.20
C GLY A 126 15.58 18.19 -31.87
N ILE A 127 14.32 17.83 -31.69
CA ILE A 127 13.67 16.74 -32.43
C ILE A 127 12.82 17.39 -33.52
N ALA A 128 12.96 16.93 -34.76
CA ALA A 128 12.16 17.38 -35.90
C ALA A 128 11.49 16.19 -36.57
N GLU A 129 10.19 16.28 -36.82
CA GLU A 129 9.39 15.26 -37.49
C GLU A 129 8.78 15.83 -38.77
N GLY A 130 8.40 14.93 -39.68
CA GLY A 130 7.73 15.31 -40.91
C GLY A 130 6.97 14.13 -41.52
N PRO A 131 6.32 14.35 -42.67
CA PRO A 131 5.42 13.37 -43.25
C PRO A 131 6.16 12.13 -43.75
N GLU A 132 5.48 10.99 -43.77
CA GLU A 132 5.99 9.73 -44.33
C GLU A 132 5.79 9.67 -45.86
N VAL A 133 4.79 10.37 -46.37
CA VAL A 133 4.58 10.59 -47.80
C VAL A 133 5.27 11.89 -48.18
N GLU A 134 6.18 11.83 -49.14
CA GLU A 134 7.00 12.97 -49.57
C GLU A 134 6.92 13.17 -51.10
N ASP A 135 7.32 14.37 -51.53
CA ASP A 135 7.50 14.65 -52.94
C ASP A 135 8.92 14.29 -53.43
N ASP A 136 9.08 14.17 -54.75
CA ASP A 136 10.36 13.82 -55.38
C ASP A 136 11.47 14.84 -55.09
N TYR A 137 11.11 16.11 -54.93
CA TYR A 137 12.07 17.17 -54.67
C TYR A 137 12.72 17.02 -53.28
N HIS A 138 11.93 16.91 -52.21
CA HIS A 138 12.45 16.81 -50.85
C HIS A 138 13.12 15.46 -50.58
N ASN A 139 12.63 14.37 -51.18
CA ASN A 139 13.25 13.05 -51.00
C ASN A 139 14.51 12.83 -51.84
N PHE A 140 14.68 13.52 -52.98
CA PHE A 140 15.82 13.28 -53.86
C PHE A 140 16.51 14.56 -54.36
N GLU A 141 15.83 15.42 -55.09
CA GLU A 141 16.50 16.53 -55.80
C GLU A 141 17.24 17.49 -54.85
N ALA A 142 16.61 17.86 -53.73
CA ALA A 142 17.20 18.71 -52.71
C ALA A 142 18.40 18.07 -52.00
N LEU A 143 18.56 16.74 -52.11
CA LEU A 143 19.71 15.98 -51.60
C LEU A 143 20.77 15.73 -52.68
N ASN A 144 20.70 16.48 -53.79
CA ASN A 144 21.60 16.36 -54.94
C ASN A 144 21.47 15.00 -55.65
N ILE A 145 20.27 14.42 -55.68
CA ILE A 145 19.95 13.16 -56.36
C ILE A 145 19.02 13.45 -57.55
N PRO A 146 19.56 13.78 -58.75
CA PRO A 146 18.75 14.06 -59.93
C PRO A 146 18.04 12.82 -60.48
N GLY A 147 17.05 13.01 -61.36
CA GLY A 147 16.19 11.96 -61.93
C GLY A 147 16.89 10.74 -62.53
N HIS A 148 18.09 10.92 -63.07
CA HIS A 148 18.88 9.86 -63.70
C HIS A 148 19.93 9.24 -62.76
N HIS A 149 19.91 9.60 -61.47
CA HIS A 149 20.89 9.11 -60.50
C HIS A 149 20.54 7.67 -60.07
N PRO A 150 21.51 6.73 -60.07
CA PRO A 150 21.26 5.33 -59.73
C PRO A 150 20.64 5.12 -58.34
N ALA A 151 20.92 6.01 -57.38
CA ALA A 151 20.34 5.95 -56.04
C ALA A 151 18.80 5.90 -56.05
N ARG A 152 18.13 6.56 -57.00
CA ARG A 152 16.66 6.54 -57.10
C ARG A 152 16.10 5.13 -57.32
N SER A 153 16.85 4.28 -58.03
CA SER A 153 16.51 2.87 -58.22
C SER A 153 17.05 1.97 -57.11
N MET A 154 18.14 2.35 -56.42
CA MET A 154 18.72 1.54 -55.33
C MET A 154 17.90 1.56 -54.03
N HIS A 155 17.00 2.53 -53.86
CA HIS A 155 16.19 2.66 -52.65
C HIS A 155 14.88 1.86 -52.67
N ASP A 156 14.56 1.13 -53.76
CA ASP A 156 13.30 0.40 -53.94
C ASP A 156 12.07 1.25 -53.57
N THR A 157 12.06 2.48 -54.06
CA THR A 157 11.10 3.53 -53.68
C THR A 157 9.66 3.17 -54.08
N PHE A 158 8.73 3.33 -53.13
CA PHE A 158 7.30 3.14 -53.39
C PHE A 158 6.65 4.43 -53.88
N TYR A 159 6.34 4.48 -55.17
CA TYR A 159 5.70 5.64 -55.81
C TYR A 159 4.18 5.53 -55.85
N PHE A 160 3.50 6.65 -55.57
CA PHE A 160 2.07 6.81 -55.86
C PHE A 160 1.84 7.31 -57.27
N ASN A 161 2.70 8.23 -57.73
CA ASN A 161 2.74 8.77 -59.08
C ASN A 161 4.16 9.32 -59.37
N ALA A 162 4.34 10.06 -60.45
CA ALA A 162 5.65 10.59 -60.87
C ALA A 162 6.33 11.53 -59.85
N ASN A 163 5.56 12.14 -58.93
CA ASN A 163 6.05 13.20 -58.05
C ASN A 163 5.86 12.90 -56.56
N MET A 164 5.12 11.85 -56.19
CA MET A 164 4.75 11.52 -54.81
C MET A 164 5.11 10.08 -54.47
N LEU A 165 5.72 9.86 -53.29
CA LEU A 165 6.29 8.59 -52.86
C LEU A 165 6.28 8.42 -51.34
N LEU A 166 6.49 7.20 -50.85
CA LEU A 166 6.85 6.95 -49.44
C LEU A 166 8.33 7.25 -49.24
N ARG A 167 8.65 8.07 -48.24
CA ARG A 167 10.03 8.51 -47.97
C ARG A 167 10.95 7.31 -47.75
N THR A 168 12.15 7.39 -48.31
CA THR A 168 13.18 6.32 -48.21
C THR A 168 14.09 6.49 -47.00
N HIS A 169 14.07 7.68 -46.41
CA HIS A 169 14.86 8.12 -45.26
C HIS A 169 14.26 9.41 -44.70
N THR A 170 14.65 9.83 -43.49
CA THR A 170 14.13 11.05 -42.84
C THR A 170 14.82 12.36 -43.25
N SER A 171 15.73 12.31 -44.23
CA SER A 171 16.38 13.49 -44.82
C SER A 171 15.43 14.61 -45.33
N PRO A 172 14.21 14.33 -45.84
CA PRO A 172 13.25 15.38 -46.22
C PRO A 172 12.96 16.37 -45.08
N VAL A 173 12.88 15.88 -43.84
CA VAL A 173 12.66 16.72 -42.65
C VAL A 173 13.83 17.69 -42.44
N GLN A 174 15.05 17.26 -42.74
CA GLN A 174 16.25 18.09 -42.65
C GLN A 174 16.20 19.23 -43.69
N VAL A 175 15.84 18.93 -44.93
CA VAL A 175 15.66 19.92 -46.00
C VAL A 175 14.63 20.96 -45.58
N ARG A 176 13.44 20.52 -45.17
CA ARG A 176 12.33 21.41 -44.73
C ARG A 176 12.73 22.28 -43.54
N THR A 177 13.53 21.74 -42.61
CA THR A 177 14.04 22.53 -41.48
C THR A 177 15.02 23.60 -41.95
N MET A 178 15.93 23.29 -42.88
CA MET A 178 16.88 24.26 -43.42
C MET A 178 16.22 25.33 -44.30
N GLU A 179 15.10 25.03 -44.95
CA GLU A 179 14.32 26.01 -45.70
C GLU A 179 13.56 26.99 -44.79
N SER A 180 13.15 26.54 -43.60
CA SER A 180 12.35 27.34 -42.65
C SER A 180 13.16 28.02 -41.55
N GLN A 181 14.41 27.57 -41.32
CA GLN A 181 15.27 28.08 -40.26
C GLN A 181 16.67 28.39 -40.78
N GLN A 182 17.25 29.51 -40.34
CA GLN A 182 18.66 29.84 -40.61
C GLN A 182 19.61 29.21 -39.56
N PRO A 183 20.87 28.93 -39.92
CA PRO A 183 21.87 28.44 -38.97
C PRO A 183 22.04 29.34 -37.73
N PRO A 184 22.37 28.75 -36.55
CA PRO A 184 22.73 27.35 -36.33
C PRO A 184 21.51 26.40 -36.24
N ILE A 185 21.63 25.21 -36.84
CA ILE A 185 20.63 24.14 -36.79
C ILE A 185 21.26 22.90 -36.16
N ARG A 186 20.59 22.31 -35.17
CA ARG A 186 20.98 21.05 -34.50
C ARG A 186 19.72 20.24 -34.27
N ILE A 187 19.47 19.23 -35.10
CA ILE A 187 18.25 18.43 -35.04
C ILE A 187 18.57 16.95 -35.22
N VAL A 188 17.73 16.11 -34.64
CA VAL A 188 17.60 14.69 -34.97
C VAL A 188 16.21 14.44 -35.52
N CYS A 189 16.11 13.60 -36.56
CA CYS A 189 14.86 13.37 -37.30
C CYS A 189 14.44 11.89 -37.19
N PRO A 190 13.67 11.51 -36.16
CA PRO A 190 13.14 10.15 -36.01
C PRO A 190 12.03 9.84 -37.03
N GLY A 191 11.81 8.55 -37.30
CA GLY A 191 10.69 8.01 -38.07
C GLY A 191 11.10 7.17 -39.27
#